data_AF-A0A356E5I3-F1
#
_entry.id   AF-A0A356E5I3-F1
#
_cell.length_a   1.000
_cell.length_b   1.000
_cell.length_c   1.000
_cell.angle_alpha   90.00
_cell.angle_beta   90.00
_cell.angle_gamma   90.00
#
_symmetry.space_group_name_H-M   'P 1'
#
loop_
_entity.id
_entity.type
_entity.pdbx_description
1 polymer ?
#
loop_
_entity_poly.entity_id
_entity_poly.type
_entity_poly.pdbx_seq_one_letter_code
_entity_poly.pdbx_strand_id
1 'polypeptide(L)' 'MQFIVSRENLLKPLQQVCGVLSSRPNIPVLNNVLLQISGDRLTITGTDLEVELSTQAQ' A
#
# COMPACT_ATOMS: atom_id res chain seq x y z
N MET A 1 5.86 1.82 14.86
CA MET A 1 4.93 2.78 14.23
C MET A 1 3.61 2.72 14.97
N GLN A 2 3.00 3.86 15.29
CA GLN A 2 1.65 3.93 15.83
C GLN A 2 0.88 5.00 15.02
N PHE A 3 -0.13 4.57 14.27
CA PHE A 3 -0.98 5.39 13.42
C PHE A 3 -2.41 4.88 13.54
N ILE A 4 -3.36 5.80 13.64
CA ILE A 4 -4.79 5.48 13.80
C ILE A 4 -5.50 6.12 12.63
N VAL A 5 -6.25 5.33 11.88
CA VAL A 5 -7.03 5.77 10.73
C VAL A 5 -8.34 5.00 10.71
N SER A 6 -9.40 5.61 10.19
CA SER A 6 -10.67 4.92 10.01
C SER A 6 -10.53 3.82 8.95
N ARG A 7 -11.31 2.75 9.11
CA ARG A 7 -11.35 1.67 8.10
C ARG A 7 -11.73 2.21 6.72
N GLU A 8 -12.67 3.15 6.67
CA GLU A 8 -13.18 3.75 5.44
C GLU A 8 -12.08 4.51 4.69
N ASN A 9 -11.24 5.26 5.41
CA ASN A 9 -10.11 6.00 4.85
C ASN A 9 -8.98 5.07 4.41
N LEU A 10 -8.80 3.91 5.06
CA LEU A 10 -7.75 2.94 4.71
C LEU A 10 -8.15 2.01 3.55
N LEU A 11 -9.42 1.61 3.47
CA LEU A 11 -9.85 0.53 2.59
C LEU A 11 -9.63 0.84 1.10
N LYS A 12 -10.03 2.03 0.65
CA LYS A 12 -9.92 2.43 -0.76
C LYS A 12 -8.46 2.54 -1.22
N PRO A 13 -7.58 3.29 -0.52
CA PRO A 13 -6.15 3.35 -0.87
C PRO A 13 -5.48 1.97 -0.90
N LEU A 14 -5.80 1.10 0.05
CA LEU A 14 -5.24 -0.25 0.13
C LEU A 14 -5.71 -1.13 -1.05
N GLN A 15 -7.01 -1.12 -1.39
CA GLN A 15 -7.54 -1.87 -2.53
C GLN A 15 -6.91 -1.44 -3.86
N GLN A 16 -6.68 -0.13 -4.02
CA GLN A 16 -6.03 0.40 -5.23
C GLN A 16 -4.61 -0.17 -5.38
N VAL A 17 -3.82 -0.14 -4.31
CA VAL A 17 -2.43 -0.64 -4.32
C VAL A 17 -2.37 -2.15 -4.47
N CYS A 18 -3.28 -2.90 -3.84
CA CYS A 18 -3.34 -4.34 -4.04
C CYS A 18 -3.63 -4.75 -5.49
N GLY A 19 -4.22 -3.86 -6.29
CA GLY A 19 -4.51 -4.12 -7.70
C GLY A 19 -3.28 -4.27 -8.60
N VAL A 20 -2.12 -3.74 -8.20
CA VAL A 20 -0.86 -3.89 -8.94
C VAL A 20 0.00 -5.05 -8.43
N LEU A 21 -0.44 -5.78 -7.40
CA LEU A 21 0.32 -6.90 -6.86
C LEU A 21 0.02 -8.18 -7.65
N SER A 22 1.08 -8.92 -7.99
CA SER A 22 0.94 -10.22 -8.66
C SER A 22 0.44 -11.29 -7.68
N SER A 23 -0.52 -12.10 -8.12
CA SER A 23 -1.01 -13.27 -7.35
C SER A 23 0.05 -14.38 -7.16
N ARG A 24 1.09 -14.38 -8.01
CA ARG A 24 2.21 -15.33 -7.96
C ARG A 24 3.52 -14.58 -8.20
N PRO A 25 4.02 -13.85 -7.21
CA PRO A 25 5.24 -13.07 -7.37
C PRO A 25 6.45 -14.00 -7.45
N ASN A 26 7.43 -13.62 -8.27
CA ASN A 26 8.74 -14.26 -8.37
C ASN A 26 9.60 -14.02 -7.11
N ILE A 27 9.37 -12.91 -6.40
CA ILE A 27 10.05 -12.53 -5.15
C ILE A 27 8.99 -12.31 -4.08
N PRO A 28 9.00 -13.04 -2.94
CA PRO A 28 7.95 -12.97 -1.92
C PRO A 28 7.68 -11.56 -1.35
N VAL A 29 8.70 -10.69 -1.30
CA VAL A 29 8.54 -9.32 -0.78
C VAL A 29 7.55 -8.50 -1.62
N LEU A 30 7.42 -8.80 -2.91
CA LEU A 30 6.53 -8.11 -3.86
C LEU A 30 5.04 -8.44 -3.65
N ASN A 31 4.70 -9.39 -2.78
CA ASN A 31 3.32 -9.60 -2.34
C ASN A 31 2.91 -8.69 -1.17
N ASN A 32 3.79 -7.80 -0.72
CA ASN A 32 3.54 -6.90 0.38
C ASN A 32 3.39 -5.46 -0.12
N VAL A 33 2.86 -4.62 0.76
CA VAL A 33 2.80 -3.18 0.55
C VAL A 33 3.81 -2.48 1.46
N LEU A 34 4.43 -1.42 0.95
CA LEU A 34 5.24 -0.51 1.74
C LEU A 34 4.32 0.50 2.44
N LEU A 35 4.44 0.61 3.76
CA LEU A 35 3.71 1.57 4.58
C LEU A 35 4.69 2.61 5.12
N GLN A 36 4.43 3.89 4.82
CA GLN A 36 5.24 5.00 5.30
C GLN A 36 4.36 6.05 5.96
N ILE A 37 4.69 6.41 7.20
CA ILE A 37 4.01 7.48 7.92
C ILE A 37 4.87 8.74 7.89
N SER A 38 4.25 9.86 7.50
CA SER A 38 4.83 11.19 7.62
C SER A 38 3.79 12.13 8.22
N GLY A 39 4.02 12.58 9.46
CA GLY A 39 3.03 13.33 10.23
C GLY A 39 1.76 12.52 10.46
N ASP A 40 0.63 13.02 9.98
CA ASP A 40 -0.70 12.41 10.06
C ASP A 40 -1.09 11.65 8.78
N ARG A 41 -0.13 11.39 7.89
CA ARG A 41 -0.39 10.77 6.59
C ARG A 41 0.28 9.41 6.49
N LEU A 42 -0.50 8.42 6.06
CA LEU A 42 -0.02 7.10 5.67
C LEU A 42 0.06 7.03 4.14
N THR A 43 1.25 6.78 3.63
CA THR A 43 1.48 6.44 2.22
C THR A 43 1.60 4.92 2.08
N ILE A 44 0.89 4.36 1.11
CA ILE A 44 0.86 2.93 0.79
C ILE A 44 1.39 2.77 -0.62
N THR A 45 2.42 1.96 -0.80
CA THR A 45 3.03 1.71 -2.11
C THR A 45 3.11 0.21 -2.39
N GLY A 46 2.83 -0.19 -3.62
CA GLY A 46 2.92 -1.57 -4.10
C GLY A 46 3.46 -1.62 -5.52
N THR A 47 4.12 -2.72 -5.86
CA THR A 47 4.78 -2.88 -7.17
C THR A 47 4.99 -4.35 -7.53
N ASP A 48 4.98 -4.65 -8.82
CA ASP A 48 5.37 -5.92 -9.42
C ASP A 48 6.69 -5.84 -10.23
N LEU A 49 7.46 -4.76 -10.03
CA LEU A 49 8.67 -4.34 -10.75
C LEU A 49 8.45 -3.73 -12.14
N GLU A 50 7.25 -3.83 -12.72
CA GLU A 50 6.90 -3.16 -13.97
C GLU A 50 6.10 -1.89 -13.71
N VAL A 51 5.18 -1.97 -12.77
CA VAL A 51 4.32 -0.87 -12.36
C VAL A 51 4.48 -0.62 -10.86
N GLU A 52 4.48 0.65 -10.48
CA GLU A 52 4.38 1.08 -9.09
C GLU A 52 3.12 1.93 -8.92
N LEU A 53 2.36 1.65 -7.85
CA LEU A 53 1.24 2.48 -7.45
C LEU A 53 1.43 2.95 -6.02
N SER A 54 1.26 4.26 -5.80
CA SER A 54 1.31 4.88 -4.47
C SER A 54 0.03 5.66 -4.19
N THR A 55 -0.55 5.42 -3.02
CA THR A 55 -1.78 6.08 -2.54
C THR A 55 -1.61 6.57 -1.10
N GLN A 56 -2.52 7.43 -0.65
CA GLN A 56 -2.42 8.07 0.66
C GLN A 56 -3.74 7.96 1.43
N ALA A 57 -3.62 7.79 2.75
CA ALA A 57 -4.71 7.82 3.73
C ALA A 57 -4.36 8.79 4.86
N GLN A 58 -5.37 9.42 5.44
CA GLN A 58 -5.31 10.33 6.58
C GLN A 58 -6.41 9.97 7.58
#